data_AF-A0A3S0D6C0-F1
#
_entry.id   AF-A0A3S0D6C0-F1
#
_cell.length_a   1.000
_cell.length_b   1.000
_cell.length_c   1.000
_cell.angle_alpha   90.00
_cell.angle_beta   90.00
_cell.angle_gamma   90.00
#
_symmetry.space_group_name_H-M   'P 1'
#
loop_
_entity.id
_entity.type
_entity.pdbx_description
1 polymer ?
#
loop_
_entity_poly.entity_id
_entity_poly.type
_entity_poly.pdbx_seq_one_letter_code
_entity_poly.pdbx_strand_id
1 'polypeptide(L)'
;MALGCVGCPDLGTCGGIRKKQHAFSCLDDCCGKPDTCDGMCPNNTLGFRDRMREVNGLELGNILRAAPCAAPVLPSYIPYIYHGNRRAAPLDIAAVALPLRRFYRPDGRPRFTSRAEVEATFGIAPYTQLVLIGSGRDAAIEAWWRLSEIRVPLLAEFRALGIAMITGPNYSMFTDEVRYNDMHAMKRIGMTWQEIVGAGIPGAYHLNARTPHDYRRLATFIAARPEVTDVAFEFKTGAAWRTRLHFHLAELAQLPGRVARPLHFVMIGGMTAIPALARAFSRVTYIDTSAFMNAVHRQRLYLNNEGKMKKISELTLMGQPVDDLLVENIATMRARIETLLNGG
;
A
#
# COMPACT_ATOMS: atom_id res chain seq x y z
N MET A 1 21.68 -5.20 18.86
CA MET A 1 21.85 -5.92 17.58
C MET A 1 22.36 -7.31 17.93
N ALA A 2 21.92 -8.35 17.25
CA ALA A 2 22.36 -9.72 17.56
C ALA A 2 23.86 -9.92 17.27
N LEU A 3 24.56 -10.74 18.07
CA LEU A 3 26.01 -10.93 17.98
C LEU A 3 26.45 -11.56 16.65
N GLY A 4 25.70 -12.53 16.15
CA GLY A 4 25.95 -13.19 14.87
C GLY A 4 25.78 -12.27 13.65
N CYS A 5 25.30 -11.04 13.82
CA CYS A 5 25.28 -10.06 12.74
C CYS A 5 26.66 -9.45 12.45
N VAL A 6 27.59 -9.41 13.42
CA VAL A 6 28.85 -8.63 13.32
C VAL A 6 29.75 -9.12 12.18
N GLY A 7 29.79 -10.44 11.93
CA GLY A 7 30.57 -11.04 10.83
C GLY A 7 29.74 -11.34 9.57
N CYS A 8 28.47 -10.94 9.53
CA CYS A 8 27.61 -11.24 8.39
C CYS A 8 27.96 -10.33 7.20
N PRO A 9 28.25 -10.87 6.00
CA PRO A 9 28.59 -10.06 4.83
C PRO A 9 27.47 -9.11 4.42
N ASP A 10 26.22 -9.48 4.66
CA ASP A 10 25.03 -8.70 4.33
C ASP A 10 24.61 -7.71 5.43
N LEU A 11 25.43 -7.51 6.48
CA LEU A 11 25.13 -6.55 7.56
C LEU A 11 24.94 -5.14 7.03
N GLY A 12 25.80 -4.70 6.10
CA GLY A 12 25.70 -3.38 5.48
C GLY A 12 24.37 -3.18 4.74
N THR A 13 23.87 -4.25 4.13
CA THR A 13 22.64 -4.28 3.35
C THR A 13 21.39 -4.40 4.22
N CYS A 14 21.38 -5.27 5.24
CA CYS A 14 20.16 -5.53 6.03
C CYS A 14 20.05 -4.70 7.32
N GLY A 15 21.16 -4.10 7.78
CA GLY A 15 21.25 -3.37 9.05
C GLY A 15 21.21 -4.23 10.32
N GLY A 16 21.28 -5.55 10.14
CA GLY A 16 21.20 -6.55 11.20
C GLY A 16 19.79 -6.71 11.78
N ILE A 17 19.66 -7.57 12.79
CA ILE A 17 18.40 -7.79 13.50
C ILE A 17 18.43 -7.22 14.92
N ARG A 18 17.27 -6.74 15.37
CA ARG A 18 17.00 -6.30 16.75
C ARG A 18 15.77 -7.03 17.25
N LYS A 19 15.95 -8.24 17.80
CA LYS A 19 14.87 -9.05 18.39
C LYS A 19 14.92 -8.92 19.91
N LYS A 20 13.75 -9.10 20.56
CA LYS A 20 13.63 -9.16 22.04
C LYS A 20 14.18 -10.47 22.60
N GLN A 21 14.14 -11.54 21.80
CA GLN A 21 14.64 -12.86 22.17
C GLN A 21 16.18 -12.90 22.07
N HIS A 22 16.82 -13.79 22.82
CA HIS A 22 18.28 -14.04 22.81
C HIS A 22 18.76 -14.71 21.51
N ALA A 23 18.29 -14.24 20.36
CA ALA A 23 18.74 -14.73 19.06
C ALA A 23 20.19 -14.29 18.82
N PHE A 24 21.04 -15.26 18.51
CA PHE A 24 22.40 -15.05 18.04
C PHE A 24 22.40 -14.51 16.60
N SER A 25 21.52 -15.01 15.73
CA SER A 25 21.46 -14.61 14.32
C SER A 25 20.02 -14.53 13.78
N CYS A 26 19.85 -14.08 12.54
CA CYS A 26 18.54 -14.15 11.87
C CYS A 26 18.15 -15.56 11.43
N LEU A 27 19.09 -16.52 11.44
CA LEU A 27 18.83 -17.92 11.11
C LEU A 27 18.21 -18.69 12.28
N ASP A 28 18.16 -18.11 13.47
CA ASP A 28 17.53 -18.71 14.64
C ASP A 28 16.00 -18.81 14.47
N ASP A 29 15.45 -18.07 13.51
CA ASP A 29 14.04 -18.12 13.07
C ASP A 29 13.85 -18.98 11.82
N CYS A 30 14.83 -19.83 11.50
CA CYS A 30 14.71 -20.78 10.40
C CYS A 30 13.70 -21.88 10.76
N CYS A 31 12.91 -22.32 9.77
CA CYS A 31 11.97 -23.43 9.93
C CYS A 31 12.63 -24.81 10.17
N GLY A 32 13.97 -24.90 10.06
CA GLY A 32 14.73 -26.15 10.25
C GLY A 32 14.59 -27.17 9.12
N LYS A 33 13.87 -26.85 8.03
CA LYS A 33 13.59 -27.76 6.90
C LYS A 33 14.02 -27.14 5.57
N PRO A 34 15.33 -27.09 5.27
CA PRO A 34 15.84 -26.40 4.08
C PRO A 34 15.24 -26.92 2.77
N ASP A 35 15.12 -28.23 2.59
CA ASP A 35 14.68 -28.86 1.33
C ASP A 35 13.24 -28.50 0.94
N THR A 36 12.40 -28.14 1.91
CA THR A 36 11.00 -27.76 1.69
C THR A 36 10.74 -26.29 1.99
N CYS A 37 11.75 -25.49 2.29
CA CYS A 37 11.57 -24.09 2.66
C CYS A 37 11.26 -23.22 1.44
N ASP A 38 10.10 -22.56 1.48
CA ASP A 38 9.59 -21.70 0.42
C ASP A 38 10.01 -20.21 0.57
N GLY A 39 10.67 -19.86 1.67
CA GLY A 39 11.30 -18.54 1.89
C GLY A 39 12.76 -18.43 1.43
N MET A 40 13.36 -17.27 1.64
CA MET A 40 14.78 -16.93 1.41
C MET A 40 15.70 -17.61 2.44
N CYS A 41 15.74 -18.95 2.44
CA CYS A 41 16.55 -19.75 3.33
C CYS A 41 17.96 -19.98 2.76
N PRO A 42 19.05 -19.45 3.36
CA PRO A 42 20.41 -19.67 2.86
C PRO A 42 20.84 -21.14 2.87
N ASN A 43 20.21 -21.96 3.71
CA ASN A 43 20.47 -23.40 3.78
C ASN A 43 19.75 -24.18 2.66
N ASN A 44 18.75 -23.59 2.00
CA ASN A 44 18.20 -24.10 0.73
C ASN A 44 18.95 -23.45 -0.43
N THR A 45 20.15 -23.94 -0.75
CA THR A 45 21.07 -23.26 -1.67
C THR A 45 20.48 -23.03 -3.07
N LEU A 46 19.74 -24.01 -3.61
CA LEU A 46 19.07 -23.89 -4.91
C LEU A 46 17.94 -22.84 -4.85
N GLY A 47 17.01 -22.98 -3.90
CA GLY A 47 15.90 -22.05 -3.78
C GLY A 47 16.35 -20.62 -3.43
N PHE A 48 17.39 -20.47 -2.60
CA PHE A 48 17.96 -19.17 -2.27
C PHE A 48 18.58 -18.50 -3.50
N ARG A 49 19.39 -19.25 -4.26
CA ARG A 49 20.01 -18.75 -5.51
C ARG A 49 18.94 -18.32 -6.51
N ASP A 50 17.89 -19.12 -6.69
CA ASP A 50 16.88 -18.84 -7.70
C ASP A 50 16.06 -17.60 -7.34
N ARG A 51 15.67 -17.41 -6.07
CA ARG A 51 15.01 -16.17 -5.60
C ARG A 51 15.93 -14.95 -5.64
N MET A 52 17.23 -15.11 -5.34
CA MET A 52 18.20 -14.02 -5.49
C MET A 52 18.33 -13.58 -6.95
N ARG A 53 18.28 -14.52 -7.90
CA ARG A 53 18.27 -14.21 -9.34
C ARG A 53 16.96 -13.55 -9.77
N GLU A 54 15.83 -14.06 -9.29
CA GLU A 54 14.49 -13.53 -9.57
C GLU A 54 14.40 -12.02 -9.33
N VAL A 55 15.00 -11.52 -8.24
CA VAL A 55 14.99 -10.10 -7.91
C VAL A 55 16.29 -9.36 -8.23
N ASN A 56 17.27 -10.03 -8.86
CA ASN A 56 18.60 -9.50 -9.13
C ASN A 56 19.28 -8.92 -7.87
N GLY A 57 19.36 -9.72 -6.80
CA GLY A 57 19.95 -9.33 -5.52
C GLY A 57 19.07 -8.41 -4.66
N LEU A 58 19.53 -8.11 -3.45
CA LEU A 58 18.73 -7.46 -2.41
C LEU A 58 18.91 -5.93 -2.33
N GLU A 59 19.80 -5.39 -3.15
CA GLU A 59 20.01 -3.94 -3.21
C GLU A 59 18.89 -3.25 -3.99
N LEU A 60 18.49 -2.06 -3.56
CA LEU A 60 17.47 -1.27 -4.28
C LEU A 60 18.07 -0.47 -5.44
N GLY A 61 19.39 -0.25 -5.43
CA GLY A 61 20.09 0.62 -6.39
C GLY A 61 20.03 0.14 -7.83
N ASN A 62 19.94 -1.18 -8.07
CA ASN A 62 19.87 -1.79 -9.40
C ASN A 62 18.44 -2.08 -9.88
N ILE A 63 17.41 -1.57 -9.20
CA ILE A 63 16.06 -1.50 -9.78
C ILE A 63 16.13 -0.57 -11.01
N LEU A 64 15.47 -0.89 -12.12
CA LEU A 64 15.52 -0.05 -13.31
C LEU A 64 14.98 1.36 -13.04
N ARG A 65 15.43 2.35 -13.79
CA ARG A 65 14.82 3.70 -13.76
C ARG A 65 13.65 3.74 -14.73
N ALA A 66 12.71 4.62 -14.46
CA ALA A 66 11.62 4.94 -15.38
C ALA A 66 11.53 6.46 -15.53
N ALA A 67 10.91 6.92 -16.61
CA ALA A 67 10.55 8.33 -16.72
C ALA A 67 9.56 8.69 -15.59
N PRO A 68 9.70 9.85 -14.92
CA PRO A 68 8.72 10.29 -13.95
C PRO A 68 7.31 10.30 -14.54
N CYS A 69 6.36 9.71 -13.81
CA CYS A 69 4.95 9.71 -14.19
C CYS A 69 4.15 10.46 -13.12
N ALA A 70 3.84 11.73 -13.39
CA ALA A 70 3.20 12.60 -12.43
C ALA A 70 1.78 12.14 -12.11
N ALA A 71 1.49 11.97 -10.82
CA ALA A 71 0.14 11.70 -10.35
C ALA A 71 -0.78 12.93 -10.56
N PRO A 72 -2.05 12.71 -10.90
CA PRO A 72 -3.04 13.79 -10.85
C PRO A 72 -3.20 14.31 -9.41
N VAL A 73 -3.81 15.49 -9.28
CA VAL A 73 -4.20 15.98 -7.96
C VAL A 73 -5.35 15.14 -7.44
N LEU A 74 -5.09 14.36 -6.40
CA LEU A 74 -6.08 13.55 -5.71
C LEU A 74 -6.74 14.33 -4.58
N PRO A 75 -8.02 14.09 -4.26
CA PRO A 75 -8.68 14.71 -3.12
C PRO A 75 -8.05 14.25 -1.80
N SER A 76 -8.26 15.02 -0.73
CA SER A 76 -7.82 14.72 0.64
C SER A 76 -8.37 13.39 1.17
N TYR A 77 -9.59 13.02 0.76
CA TYR A 77 -10.24 11.75 1.09
C TYR A 77 -10.73 11.04 -0.18
N ILE A 78 -10.37 9.75 -0.30
CA ILE A 78 -10.87 8.84 -1.32
C ILE A 78 -11.54 7.65 -0.64
N PRO A 79 -12.84 7.39 -0.86
CA PRO A 79 -13.49 6.19 -0.34
C PRO A 79 -13.00 4.95 -1.09
N TYR A 80 -12.71 3.89 -0.34
CA TYR A 80 -12.35 2.58 -0.86
C TYR A 80 -13.61 1.72 -1.03
N ILE A 81 -13.99 1.50 -2.29
CA ILE A 81 -15.19 0.77 -2.71
C ILE A 81 -14.83 -0.65 -3.16
N TYR A 82 -15.58 -1.66 -2.70
CA TYR A 82 -15.37 -3.05 -3.11
C TYR A 82 -16.27 -3.51 -4.26
N HIS A 83 -17.47 -2.94 -4.39
CA HIS A 83 -18.47 -3.30 -5.41
C HIS A 83 -19.57 -2.24 -5.54
N GLY A 84 -20.35 -2.32 -6.64
CA GLY A 84 -21.56 -1.51 -6.86
C GLY A 84 -22.82 -1.99 -6.13
N ASN A 85 -22.82 -3.21 -5.57
CA ASN A 85 -24.05 -3.81 -5.02
C ASN A 85 -24.74 -2.95 -3.96
N ARG A 86 -26.07 -3.08 -3.88
CA ARG A 86 -26.99 -2.33 -2.99
C ARG A 86 -27.10 -0.83 -3.30
N ARG A 87 -26.57 -0.38 -4.44
CA ARG A 87 -26.75 0.97 -4.98
C ARG A 87 -27.58 0.91 -6.25
N ALA A 88 -28.33 1.97 -6.51
CA ALA A 88 -29.17 2.11 -7.70
C ALA A 88 -28.56 3.08 -8.73
N ALA A 89 -27.78 4.05 -8.28
CA ALA A 89 -27.13 5.05 -9.12
C ALA A 89 -25.59 4.91 -9.09
N PRO A 90 -24.90 5.30 -10.17
CA PRO A 90 -23.46 5.47 -10.16
C PRO A 90 -23.05 6.51 -9.12
N LEU A 91 -21.99 6.21 -8.36
CA LEU A 91 -21.38 7.16 -7.44
C LEU A 91 -20.58 8.21 -8.23
N ASP A 92 -21.06 9.44 -8.20
CA ASP A 92 -20.45 10.59 -8.88
C ASP A 92 -19.62 11.44 -7.90
N ILE A 93 -18.31 11.17 -7.85
CA ILE A 93 -17.35 11.87 -7.00
C ILE A 93 -16.00 11.97 -7.72
N ALA A 94 -15.12 12.85 -7.25
CA ALA A 94 -13.84 13.10 -7.91
C ALA A 94 -12.93 11.86 -8.06
N ALA A 95 -12.88 10.99 -7.05
CA ALA A 95 -12.03 9.80 -7.07
C ALA A 95 -12.57 8.66 -6.19
N VAL A 96 -12.30 7.42 -6.59
CA VAL A 96 -12.53 6.20 -5.78
C VAL A 96 -11.28 5.34 -5.74
N ALA A 97 -11.11 4.63 -4.63
CA ALA A 97 -10.10 3.59 -4.49
C ALA A 97 -10.75 2.21 -4.71
N LEU A 98 -10.08 1.34 -5.48
CA LEU A 98 -10.56 0.00 -5.84
C LEU A 98 -9.46 -1.05 -5.63
N PRO A 99 -9.78 -2.33 -5.35
CA PRO A 99 -8.74 -3.32 -5.08
C PRO A 99 -8.03 -3.75 -6.37
N LEU A 100 -6.70 -3.66 -6.42
CA LEU A 100 -5.91 -4.08 -7.60
C LEU A 100 -6.25 -5.52 -8.04
N ARG A 101 -6.44 -6.44 -7.09
CA ARG A 101 -6.82 -7.85 -7.35
C ARG A 101 -8.08 -8.03 -8.18
N ARG A 102 -8.97 -7.03 -8.23
CA ARG A 102 -10.24 -7.10 -8.98
C ARG A 102 -10.07 -6.79 -10.47
N PHE A 103 -8.87 -6.40 -10.92
CA PHE A 103 -8.62 -5.99 -12.31
C PHE A 103 -7.98 -7.09 -13.17
N TYR A 104 -7.60 -8.22 -12.57
CA TYR A 104 -6.98 -9.32 -13.31
C TYR A 104 -7.44 -10.69 -12.82
N ARG A 105 -7.33 -11.68 -13.70
CA ARG A 105 -7.59 -13.08 -13.42
C ARG A 105 -6.31 -13.77 -12.94
N PRO A 106 -6.39 -14.91 -12.22
CA PRO A 106 -5.20 -15.64 -11.77
C PRO A 106 -4.24 -16.06 -12.90
N ASP A 107 -4.73 -16.16 -14.13
CA ASP A 107 -3.96 -16.47 -15.34
C ASP A 107 -3.32 -15.24 -16.01
N GLY A 108 -3.42 -14.05 -15.39
CA GLY A 108 -2.84 -12.80 -15.90
C GLY A 108 -3.68 -12.05 -16.92
N ARG A 109 -4.86 -12.55 -17.30
CA ARG A 109 -5.75 -11.81 -18.22
C ARG A 109 -6.47 -10.65 -17.51
N PRO A 110 -6.71 -9.52 -18.21
CA PRO A 110 -7.52 -8.44 -17.66
C PRO A 110 -8.95 -8.91 -17.36
N ARG A 111 -9.56 -8.33 -16.32
CA ARG A 111 -10.98 -8.58 -15.97
C ARG A 111 -11.94 -7.64 -16.67
N PHE A 112 -11.45 -6.48 -17.10
CA PHE A 112 -12.22 -5.45 -17.77
C PHE A 112 -11.54 -5.12 -19.09
N THR A 113 -12.32 -5.01 -20.15
CA THR A 113 -11.85 -4.65 -21.49
C THR A 113 -12.11 -3.18 -21.83
N SER A 114 -12.96 -2.52 -21.03
CA SER A 114 -13.27 -1.11 -21.21
C SER A 114 -13.50 -0.40 -19.87
N ARG A 115 -13.33 0.92 -19.90
CA ARG A 115 -13.62 1.80 -18.78
C ARG A 115 -15.10 1.73 -18.35
N ALA A 116 -16.01 1.64 -19.31
CA ALA A 116 -17.45 1.51 -19.05
C ALA A 116 -17.79 0.22 -18.26
N GLU A 117 -17.08 -0.88 -18.49
CA GLU A 117 -17.28 -2.12 -17.71
C GLU A 117 -16.85 -1.95 -16.24
N VAL A 118 -15.76 -1.20 -15.99
CA VAL A 118 -15.32 -0.86 -14.63
C VAL A 118 -16.40 -0.02 -13.94
N GLU A 119 -16.90 0.99 -14.64
CA GLU A 119 -17.95 1.90 -14.15
C GLU A 119 -19.22 1.16 -13.76
N ALA A 120 -19.71 0.30 -14.65
CA ALA A 120 -20.89 -0.53 -14.39
C ALA A 120 -20.66 -1.51 -13.23
N THR A 121 -19.50 -2.18 -13.18
CA THR A 121 -19.20 -3.18 -12.15
C THR A 121 -19.09 -2.58 -10.74
N PHE A 122 -18.46 -1.41 -10.64
CA PHE A 122 -18.24 -0.76 -9.37
C PHE A 122 -19.30 0.27 -9.03
N GLY A 123 -20.23 0.58 -9.95
CA GLY A 123 -21.29 1.58 -9.77
C GLY A 123 -20.71 2.97 -9.53
N ILE A 124 -19.93 3.49 -10.49
CA ILE A 124 -19.21 4.77 -10.41
C ILE A 124 -19.39 5.56 -11.72
N ALA A 125 -19.35 6.89 -11.65
CA ALA A 125 -19.63 7.77 -12.79
C ALA A 125 -18.48 7.85 -13.83
N PRO A 126 -18.77 8.24 -15.11
CA PRO A 126 -17.82 8.24 -16.23
C PRO A 126 -16.54 9.09 -16.15
N TYR A 127 -16.33 9.88 -15.09
CA TYR A 127 -15.15 10.74 -14.94
C TYR A 127 -14.46 10.62 -13.57
N THR A 128 -14.93 9.70 -12.74
CA THR A 128 -14.33 9.42 -11.42
C THR A 128 -12.90 8.91 -11.58
N GLN A 129 -11.92 9.55 -10.97
CA GLN A 129 -10.54 9.04 -10.99
C GLN A 129 -10.43 7.69 -10.27
N LEU A 130 -9.72 6.73 -10.88
CA LEU A 130 -9.57 5.38 -10.35
C LEU A 130 -8.19 5.20 -9.72
N VAL A 131 -8.16 4.95 -8.40
CA VAL A 131 -6.93 4.59 -7.68
C VAL A 131 -6.96 3.11 -7.34
N LEU A 132 -6.00 2.32 -7.81
CA LEU A 132 -5.91 0.90 -7.45
C LEU A 132 -5.06 0.71 -6.21
N ILE A 133 -5.58 -0.07 -5.27
CA ILE A 133 -4.90 -0.36 -4.01
C ILE A 133 -4.18 -1.70 -4.12
N GLY A 134 -2.85 -1.66 -4.06
CA GLY A 134 -1.96 -2.82 -4.08
C GLY A 134 -1.76 -3.49 -2.72
N SER A 135 -2.44 -3.03 -1.67
CA SER A 135 -2.45 -3.68 -0.35
C SER A 135 -3.73 -4.50 -0.13
N GLY A 136 -3.65 -5.54 0.71
CA GLY A 136 -4.75 -6.47 0.92
C GLY A 136 -4.30 -7.77 1.57
N ARG A 137 -5.03 -8.87 1.32
CA ARG A 137 -4.64 -10.20 1.80
C ARG A 137 -3.40 -10.69 1.04
N ASP A 138 -2.47 -11.33 1.75
CA ASP A 138 -1.21 -11.84 1.21
C ASP A 138 -1.42 -12.71 -0.04
N ALA A 139 -2.38 -13.63 -0.02
CA ALA A 139 -2.69 -14.47 -1.18
C ALA A 139 -3.03 -13.68 -2.46
N ALA A 140 -3.52 -12.45 -2.36
CA ALA A 140 -3.78 -11.59 -3.50
C ALA A 140 -2.54 -10.87 -4.00
N ILE A 141 -1.72 -10.40 -3.08
CA ILE A 141 -0.47 -9.70 -3.39
C ILE A 141 0.55 -10.68 -3.97
N GLU A 142 0.65 -11.87 -3.39
CA GLU A 142 1.47 -12.97 -3.90
C GLU A 142 1.00 -13.43 -5.29
N ALA A 143 -0.32 -13.44 -5.54
CA ALA A 143 -0.85 -13.73 -6.87
C ALA A 143 -0.41 -12.69 -7.92
N TRP A 144 -0.26 -11.41 -7.56
CA TRP A 144 0.30 -10.40 -8.47
C TRP A 144 1.75 -10.70 -8.82
N TRP A 145 2.57 -11.08 -7.84
CA TRP A 145 3.97 -11.43 -8.08
C TRP A 145 4.14 -12.66 -8.98
N ARG A 146 3.29 -13.67 -8.79
CA ARG A 146 3.32 -14.90 -9.60
C ARG A 146 3.04 -14.67 -11.09
N LEU A 147 2.47 -13.53 -11.47
CA LEU A 147 2.29 -13.17 -12.88
C LEU A 147 3.63 -12.93 -13.60
N SER A 148 4.73 -12.70 -12.88
CA SER A 148 6.04 -12.44 -13.47
C SER A 148 5.97 -11.36 -14.57
N GLU A 149 6.58 -11.59 -15.73
CA GLU A 149 6.62 -10.69 -16.87
C GLU A 149 5.24 -10.33 -17.45
N ILE A 150 4.20 -11.14 -17.20
CA ILE A 150 2.82 -10.88 -17.65
C ILE A 150 2.25 -9.60 -17.02
N ARG A 151 2.82 -9.14 -15.89
CA ARG A 151 2.43 -7.86 -15.28
C ARG A 151 2.59 -6.68 -16.23
N VAL A 152 3.62 -6.66 -17.07
CA VAL A 152 3.93 -5.51 -17.93
C VAL A 152 2.83 -5.25 -18.98
N PRO A 153 2.41 -6.22 -19.81
CA PRO A 153 1.29 -6.00 -20.73
C PRO A 153 -0.03 -5.74 -19.99
N LEU A 154 -0.25 -6.35 -18.82
CA LEU A 154 -1.44 -6.08 -18.00
C LEU A 154 -1.49 -4.63 -17.49
N LEU A 155 -0.34 -4.03 -17.15
CA LEU A 155 -0.26 -2.62 -16.79
C LEU A 155 -0.56 -1.70 -17.99
N ALA A 156 -0.22 -2.10 -19.22
CA ALA A 156 -0.64 -1.36 -20.40
C ALA A 156 -2.18 -1.32 -20.55
N GLU A 157 -2.85 -2.45 -20.28
CA GLU A 157 -4.32 -2.49 -20.23
C GLU A 157 -4.88 -1.57 -19.14
N PHE A 158 -4.27 -1.53 -17.95
CA PHE A 158 -4.69 -0.63 -16.88
C PHE A 158 -4.54 0.84 -17.27
N ARG A 159 -3.49 1.19 -18.00
CA ARG A 159 -3.33 2.54 -18.54
C ARG A 159 -4.44 2.86 -19.54
N ALA A 160 -4.80 1.92 -20.42
CA ALA A 160 -5.90 2.10 -21.38
C ALA A 160 -7.27 2.29 -20.68
N LEU A 161 -7.46 1.68 -19.51
CA LEU A 161 -8.65 1.90 -18.65
C LEU A 161 -8.66 3.27 -17.96
N GLY A 162 -7.60 4.09 -18.09
CA GLY A 162 -7.52 5.39 -17.45
C GLY A 162 -7.35 5.29 -15.92
N ILE A 163 -6.60 4.30 -15.45
CA ILE A 163 -6.21 4.22 -14.03
C ILE A 163 -5.32 5.43 -13.69
N ALA A 164 -5.75 6.19 -12.68
CA ALA A 164 -5.12 7.44 -12.29
C ALA A 164 -3.87 7.24 -11.42
N MET A 165 -3.88 6.19 -10.59
CA MET A 165 -2.74 5.82 -9.75
C MET A 165 -2.86 4.36 -9.29
N ILE A 166 -1.72 3.71 -9.03
CA ILE A 166 -1.67 2.44 -8.28
C ILE A 166 -0.80 2.64 -7.03
N THR A 167 -1.32 2.28 -5.84
CA THR A 167 -0.43 2.11 -4.69
C THR A 167 0.34 0.81 -4.88
N GLY A 168 1.67 0.90 -4.90
CA GLY A 168 2.53 -0.25 -5.19
C GLY A 168 2.16 -1.47 -4.33
N PRO A 169 2.20 -2.70 -4.87
CA PRO A 169 1.93 -3.91 -4.10
C PRO A 169 2.80 -3.99 -2.84
N ASN A 170 2.17 -4.26 -1.68
CA ASN A 170 2.87 -4.34 -0.39
C ASN A 170 3.14 -5.80 0.01
N TYR A 171 4.39 -6.24 -0.06
CA TYR A 171 4.77 -7.59 0.39
C TYR A 171 5.07 -7.59 1.90
N SER A 172 4.54 -8.60 2.60
CA SER A 172 4.65 -8.74 4.05
C SER A 172 6.10 -8.88 4.54
N MET A 173 6.35 -8.40 5.76
CA MET A 173 7.62 -8.53 6.46
C MET A 173 7.35 -9.04 7.86
N PHE A 174 8.11 -10.03 8.31
CA PHE A 174 7.76 -10.85 9.48
C PHE A 174 8.82 -10.77 10.56
N THR A 175 8.42 -10.69 11.82
CA THR A 175 9.38 -10.54 12.93
C THR A 175 10.10 -11.82 13.32
N ASP A 176 9.49 -12.91 12.96
CA ASP A 176 9.70 -14.30 13.33
C ASP A 176 10.16 -15.15 12.13
N GLU A 177 10.81 -14.50 11.16
CA GLU A 177 11.41 -15.16 9.99
C GLU A 177 12.86 -14.70 9.76
N VAL A 178 13.52 -15.41 8.85
CA VAL A 178 14.86 -15.08 8.36
C VAL A 178 14.84 -13.71 7.68
N ARG A 179 15.80 -12.86 8.02
CA ARG A 179 15.87 -11.45 7.57
C ARG A 179 15.86 -11.28 6.05
N TYR A 180 16.37 -12.26 5.31
CA TYR A 180 16.36 -12.24 3.85
C TYR A 180 14.94 -12.20 3.26
N ASN A 181 13.92 -12.75 3.94
CA ASN A 181 12.52 -12.65 3.50
C ASN A 181 12.07 -11.19 3.41
N ASP A 182 12.35 -10.39 4.44
CA ASP A 182 11.99 -8.97 4.45
C ASP A 182 12.72 -8.21 3.34
N MET A 183 13.99 -8.52 3.13
CA MET A 183 14.84 -7.86 2.14
C MET A 183 14.36 -8.16 0.71
N HIS A 184 13.96 -9.40 0.48
CA HIS A 184 13.33 -9.85 -0.74
C HIS A 184 11.97 -9.16 -0.94
N ALA A 185 11.14 -9.04 0.10
CA ALA A 185 9.89 -8.30 0.06
C ALA A 185 10.11 -6.81 -0.31
N MET A 186 11.05 -6.11 0.34
CA MET A 186 11.40 -4.71 -0.01
C MET A 186 11.79 -4.57 -1.48
N LYS A 187 12.57 -5.52 -1.99
CA LYS A 187 13.01 -5.52 -3.39
C LYS A 187 11.84 -5.72 -4.35
N ARG A 188 10.93 -6.66 -4.07
CA ARG A 188 9.70 -6.90 -4.85
C ARG A 188 8.78 -5.69 -4.88
N ILE A 189 8.62 -4.99 -3.76
CA ILE A 189 7.87 -3.72 -3.70
C ILE A 189 8.46 -2.72 -4.70
N GLY A 190 9.79 -2.52 -4.68
CA GLY A 190 10.43 -1.56 -5.57
C GLY A 190 10.39 -1.96 -7.04
N MET A 191 10.54 -3.25 -7.36
CA MET A 191 10.42 -3.74 -8.75
C MET A 191 9.01 -3.56 -9.29
N THR A 192 8.00 -3.97 -8.54
CA THR A 192 6.59 -3.83 -8.97
C THR A 192 6.16 -2.37 -9.08
N TRP A 193 6.64 -1.50 -8.18
CA TRP A 193 6.46 -0.05 -8.33
C TRP A 193 7.11 0.48 -9.62
N GLN A 194 8.33 0.05 -9.93
CA GLN A 194 9.03 0.47 -11.14
C GLN A 194 8.31 0.03 -12.40
N GLU A 195 7.75 -1.18 -12.44
CA GLU A 195 6.94 -1.68 -13.56
C GLU A 195 5.70 -0.79 -13.78
N ILE A 196 5.02 -0.38 -12.70
CA ILE A 196 3.85 0.53 -12.76
C ILE A 196 4.24 1.87 -13.42
N VAL A 197 5.29 2.50 -12.92
CA VAL A 197 5.76 3.80 -13.45
C VAL A 197 6.30 3.63 -14.87
N GLY A 198 7.01 2.54 -15.15
CA GLY A 198 7.53 2.19 -16.48
C GLY A 198 6.43 1.97 -17.53
N ALA A 199 5.24 1.50 -17.12
CA ALA A 199 4.07 1.41 -17.99
C ALA A 199 3.38 2.76 -18.25
N GLY A 200 3.85 3.84 -17.59
CA GLY A 200 3.28 5.18 -17.69
C GLY A 200 2.04 5.36 -16.83
N ILE A 201 1.92 4.62 -15.71
CA ILE A 201 0.89 4.85 -14.70
C ILE A 201 1.55 5.47 -13.47
N PRO A 202 0.97 6.53 -12.87
CA PRO A 202 1.47 7.05 -11.61
C PRO A 202 1.45 5.97 -10.51
N GLY A 203 2.60 5.75 -9.88
CA GLY A 203 2.77 4.72 -8.86
C GLY A 203 3.17 5.34 -7.52
N ALA A 204 2.38 5.14 -6.47
CA ALA A 204 2.82 5.49 -5.12
C ALA A 204 3.71 4.37 -4.58
N TYR A 205 4.98 4.66 -4.31
CA TYR A 205 5.95 3.68 -3.79
C TYR A 205 5.53 3.25 -2.39
N HIS A 206 5.19 1.97 -2.21
CA HIS A 206 4.72 1.49 -0.91
C HIS A 206 5.88 1.37 0.08
N LEU A 207 5.80 2.09 1.18
CA LEU A 207 6.79 2.05 2.24
C LEU A 207 6.44 0.86 3.15
N ASN A 208 7.32 -0.14 3.20
CA ASN A 208 7.26 -1.19 4.21
C ASN A 208 8.67 -1.39 4.79
N ALA A 209 8.77 -1.34 6.11
CA ALA A 209 10.04 -1.24 6.82
C ALA A 209 9.86 -1.74 8.26
N ARG A 210 10.84 -2.48 8.78
CA ARG A 210 10.78 -2.99 10.15
C ARG A 210 11.70 -2.25 11.11
N THR A 211 12.81 -1.73 10.58
CA THR A 211 13.90 -1.14 11.35
C THR A 211 14.22 0.29 10.88
N PRO A 212 14.91 1.10 11.69
CA PRO A 212 15.44 2.38 11.23
C PRO A 212 16.37 2.25 10.01
N HIS A 213 17.09 1.13 9.88
CA HIS A 213 17.97 0.89 8.74
C HIS A 213 17.17 0.70 7.45
N ASP A 214 16.01 0.03 7.51
CA ASP A 214 15.10 -0.09 6.35
C ASP A 214 14.67 1.29 5.85
N TYR A 215 14.21 2.15 6.77
CA TYR A 215 13.82 3.52 6.40
C TYR A 215 14.98 4.33 5.83
N ARG A 216 16.22 4.13 6.29
CA ARG A 216 17.39 4.76 5.67
C ARG A 216 17.62 4.25 4.25
N ARG A 217 17.54 2.93 4.02
CA ARG A 217 17.68 2.36 2.66
C ARG A 217 16.60 2.86 1.72
N LEU A 218 15.35 2.90 2.18
CA LEU A 218 14.23 3.45 1.42
C LEU A 218 14.46 4.93 1.12
N ALA A 219 14.88 5.73 2.11
CA ALA A 219 15.18 7.15 1.90
C ALA A 219 16.31 7.36 0.88
N THR A 220 17.40 6.60 0.95
CA THR A 220 18.50 6.64 -0.03
C THR A 220 18.01 6.29 -1.44
N PHE A 221 17.18 5.24 -1.55
CA PHE A 221 16.56 4.86 -2.83
C PHE A 221 15.70 6.00 -3.39
N ILE A 222 14.79 6.55 -2.59
CA ILE A 222 13.86 7.62 -3.01
C ILE A 222 14.62 8.92 -3.33
N ALA A 223 15.67 9.25 -2.58
CA ALA A 223 16.51 10.42 -2.84
C ALA A 223 17.22 10.32 -4.20
N ALA A 224 17.71 9.13 -4.55
CA ALA A 224 18.35 8.89 -5.83
C ALA A 224 17.36 8.80 -7.01
N ARG A 225 16.05 8.79 -6.76
CA ARG A 225 14.99 8.48 -7.73
C ARG A 225 13.97 9.63 -7.81
N PRO A 226 14.26 10.72 -8.56
CA PRO A 226 13.30 11.82 -8.70
C PRO A 226 11.95 11.39 -9.28
N GLU A 227 11.91 10.26 -9.99
CA GLU A 227 10.68 9.64 -10.47
C GLU A 227 9.72 9.14 -9.35
N VAL A 228 10.18 8.99 -8.10
CA VAL A 228 9.30 8.67 -6.95
C VAL A 228 8.70 9.97 -6.41
N THR A 229 7.50 10.35 -6.82
CA THR A 229 6.82 11.57 -6.33
C THR A 229 5.86 11.31 -5.17
N ASP A 230 5.23 10.14 -5.19
CA ASP A 230 4.20 9.73 -4.26
C ASP A 230 4.65 8.46 -3.53
N VAL A 231 4.39 8.41 -2.23
CA VAL A 231 4.65 7.23 -1.38
C VAL A 231 3.37 6.78 -0.72
N ALA A 232 3.20 5.47 -0.53
CA ALA A 232 2.05 4.90 0.14
C ALA A 232 2.44 4.19 1.44
N PHE A 233 1.56 4.18 2.42
CA PHE A 233 1.73 3.36 3.62
C PHE A 233 0.37 2.89 4.15
N GLU A 234 0.29 1.62 4.53
CA GLU A 234 -0.91 1.03 5.12
C GLU A 234 -0.79 0.90 6.65
N PHE A 235 -1.66 1.60 7.38
CA PHE A 235 -1.72 1.57 8.84
C PHE A 235 -2.68 0.48 9.35
N LYS A 236 -2.65 -0.71 8.74
CA LYS A 236 -3.45 -1.87 9.17
C LYS A 236 -2.60 -2.83 10.01
N THR A 237 -2.65 -4.13 9.70
CA THR A 237 -2.02 -5.23 10.45
C THR A 237 -0.57 -4.91 10.82
N GLY A 238 -0.22 -5.08 12.09
CA GLY A 238 1.12 -4.81 12.64
C GLY A 238 1.44 -3.34 12.89
N ALA A 239 1.24 -2.45 11.91
CA ALA A 239 1.58 -1.03 12.03
C ALA A 239 0.65 -0.24 12.98
N ALA A 240 -0.59 -0.71 13.17
CA ALA A 240 -1.54 -0.11 14.11
C ALA A 240 -1.23 -0.40 15.59
N TRP A 241 -0.30 -1.30 15.90
CA TRP A 241 0.06 -1.62 17.28
C TRP A 241 0.71 -0.41 17.95
N ARG A 242 0.24 0.00 19.14
CA ARG A 242 0.58 1.29 19.76
C ARG A 242 2.08 1.63 19.77
N THR A 243 2.93 0.67 20.14
CA THR A 243 4.39 0.86 20.17
C THR A 243 5.03 0.94 18.78
N ARG A 244 4.50 0.18 17.81
CA ARG A 244 4.95 0.22 16.42
C ARG A 244 4.47 1.46 15.69
N LEU A 245 3.26 1.92 15.98
CA LEU A 245 2.69 3.13 15.40
C LEU A 245 3.60 4.33 15.64
N HIS A 246 3.99 4.60 16.89
CA HIS A 246 4.89 5.72 17.19
C HIS A 246 6.24 5.62 16.46
N PHE A 247 6.81 4.42 16.38
CA PHE A 247 8.02 4.18 15.60
C PHE A 247 7.83 4.54 14.11
N HIS A 248 6.77 4.02 13.48
CA HIS A 248 6.48 4.30 12.07
C HIS A 248 6.20 5.78 11.84
N LEU A 249 5.44 6.45 12.71
CA LEU A 249 5.18 7.88 12.59
C LEU A 249 6.45 8.71 12.66
N ALA A 250 7.37 8.41 13.59
CA ALA A 250 8.63 9.12 13.71
C ALA A 250 9.50 8.94 12.46
N GLU A 251 9.60 7.72 11.92
CA GLU A 251 10.39 7.44 10.72
C GLU A 251 9.76 8.06 9.45
N LEU A 252 8.44 7.97 9.30
CA LEU A 252 7.71 8.54 8.16
C LEU A 252 7.75 10.07 8.16
N ALA A 253 7.59 10.72 9.31
CA ALA A 253 7.66 12.17 9.42
C ALA A 253 9.04 12.74 9.06
N GLN A 254 10.11 11.96 9.24
CA GLN A 254 11.46 12.35 8.85
C GLN A 254 11.77 12.07 7.37
N LEU A 255 10.96 11.25 6.68
CA LEU A 255 11.29 10.78 5.35
C LEU A 255 11.49 11.92 4.33
N PRO A 256 10.59 12.90 4.19
CA PRO A 256 10.79 14.01 3.24
C PRO A 256 12.07 14.80 3.51
N GLY A 257 12.42 15.01 4.78
CA GLY A 257 13.68 15.65 5.19
C GLY A 257 14.91 14.83 4.81
N ARG A 258 14.88 13.50 4.95
CA ARG A 258 15.98 12.60 4.54
C ARG A 258 16.14 12.54 3.02
N VAL A 259 15.04 12.68 2.27
CA VAL A 259 15.04 12.70 0.80
C VAL A 259 15.40 14.10 0.27
N ALA A 260 15.26 15.13 1.11
CA ALA A 260 15.51 16.54 0.79
C ALA A 260 14.66 17.10 -0.37
N ARG A 261 13.42 16.62 -0.51
CA ARG A 261 12.43 17.16 -1.46
C ARG A 261 10.99 16.89 -1.01
N PRO A 262 10.01 17.65 -1.53
CA PRO A 262 8.60 17.38 -1.29
C PRO A 262 8.20 15.99 -1.76
N LEU A 263 7.38 15.31 -0.96
CA LEU A 263 6.72 14.06 -1.30
C LEU A 263 5.22 14.18 -1.01
N HIS A 264 4.41 13.45 -1.77
CA HIS A 264 3.00 13.23 -1.46
C HIS A 264 2.83 11.89 -0.75
N PHE A 265 1.87 11.82 0.16
CA PHE A 265 1.63 10.63 0.97
C PHE A 265 0.21 10.09 0.78
N VAL A 266 0.11 8.86 0.30
CA VAL A 266 -1.16 8.12 0.19
C VAL A 266 -1.29 7.19 1.39
N MET A 267 -2.15 7.56 2.32
CA MET A 267 -2.35 6.85 3.58
C MET A 267 -3.54 5.91 3.50
N ILE A 268 -3.33 4.62 3.75
CA ILE A 268 -4.40 3.61 3.75
C ILE A 268 -4.73 3.23 5.20
N GLY A 269 -5.88 3.73 5.69
CA GLY A 269 -6.28 3.60 7.09
C GLY A 269 -5.38 4.38 8.06
N GLY A 270 -5.60 4.20 9.37
CA GLY A 270 -4.81 4.87 10.40
C GLY A 270 -5.09 6.36 10.57
N MET A 271 -6.34 6.80 10.47
CA MET A 271 -6.78 8.20 10.59
C MET A 271 -6.12 9.00 11.75
N THR A 272 -5.80 8.36 12.87
CA THR A 272 -5.13 8.99 14.03
C THR A 272 -3.69 9.45 13.73
N ALA A 273 -3.06 8.92 12.68
CA ALA A 273 -1.74 9.31 12.20
C ALA A 273 -1.72 10.64 11.43
N ILE A 274 -2.87 11.09 10.91
CA ILE A 274 -2.96 12.24 10.00
C ILE A 274 -2.26 13.48 10.56
N PRO A 275 -2.55 13.95 11.79
CA PRO A 275 -1.97 15.20 12.27
C PRO A 275 -0.43 15.16 12.36
N ALA A 276 0.16 13.98 12.58
CA ALA A 276 1.61 13.85 12.65
C ALA A 276 2.26 13.90 11.25
N LEU A 277 1.59 13.37 10.23
CA LEU A 277 2.13 13.21 8.88
C LEU A 277 1.77 14.39 7.97
N ALA A 278 0.65 15.06 8.19
CA ALA A 278 0.21 16.22 7.43
C ALA A 278 1.25 17.34 7.41
N ARG A 279 1.99 17.53 8.51
CA ARG A 279 3.07 18.52 8.60
C ARG A 279 4.34 18.15 7.84
N ALA A 280 4.58 16.86 7.62
CA ALA A 280 5.82 16.37 7.03
C ALA A 280 5.76 16.30 5.49
N PHE A 281 4.58 16.00 4.95
CA PHE A 281 4.37 15.79 3.52
C PHE A 281 3.67 16.98 2.88
N SER A 282 4.02 17.28 1.63
CA SER A 282 3.43 18.41 0.87
C SER A 282 1.94 18.21 0.57
N ARG A 283 1.49 16.95 0.52
CA ARG A 283 0.09 16.57 0.36
C ARG A 283 -0.13 15.22 1.01
N VAL A 284 -1.26 15.05 1.68
CA VAL A 284 -1.73 13.77 2.22
C VAL A 284 -3.09 13.44 1.62
N THR A 285 -3.21 12.24 1.06
CA THR A 285 -4.46 11.65 0.59
C THR A 285 -4.80 10.45 1.46
N TYR A 286 -5.93 10.50 2.13
CA TYR A 286 -6.41 9.43 3.00
C TYR A 286 -7.40 8.51 2.28
N ILE A 287 -7.21 7.21 2.43
CA ILE A 287 -8.01 6.17 1.81
C ILE A 287 -8.50 5.20 2.89
N ASP A 288 -9.81 4.99 2.98
CA ASP A 288 -10.37 3.93 3.83
C ASP A 288 -11.70 3.39 3.34
N THR A 289 -12.15 2.32 3.97
CA THR A 289 -13.42 1.65 3.65
C THR A 289 -14.57 2.10 4.54
N SER A 290 -14.38 3.11 5.41
CA SER A 290 -15.32 3.41 6.49
C SER A 290 -16.67 3.85 5.94
N ALA A 291 -16.69 4.82 5.02
CA ALA A 291 -17.94 5.29 4.43
C ALA A 291 -18.72 4.15 3.72
N PHE A 292 -17.99 3.36 2.92
CA PHE A 292 -18.55 2.23 2.17
C PHE A 292 -19.11 1.13 3.07
N MET A 293 -18.30 0.63 4.01
CA MET A 293 -18.70 -0.49 4.87
C MET A 293 -19.87 -0.10 5.76
N ASN A 294 -19.88 1.10 6.33
CA ASN A 294 -21.01 1.55 7.15
C ASN A 294 -22.28 1.71 6.30
N ALA A 295 -22.20 2.27 5.09
CA ALA A 295 -23.36 2.35 4.19
C ALA A 295 -23.92 0.96 3.82
N VAL A 296 -23.05 0.01 3.45
CA VAL A 296 -23.45 -1.38 3.13
C VAL A 296 -24.10 -2.06 4.34
N HIS A 297 -23.65 -1.73 5.55
CA HIS A 297 -24.24 -2.22 6.82
C HIS A 297 -25.43 -1.40 7.30
N ARG A 298 -25.96 -0.45 6.49
CA ARG A 298 -27.08 0.43 6.84
C ARG A 298 -26.79 1.21 8.12
N GLN A 299 -25.60 1.81 8.17
CA GLN A 299 -25.11 2.64 9.27
C GLN A 299 -24.75 4.03 8.75
N ARG A 300 -25.27 5.07 9.44
CA ARG A 300 -24.96 6.48 9.20
C ARG A 300 -23.79 6.89 10.09
N LEU A 301 -22.80 7.53 9.48
CA LEU A 301 -21.68 8.16 10.17
C LEU A 301 -22.07 9.58 10.58
N TYR A 302 -21.66 9.98 11.77
CA TYR A 302 -21.80 11.37 12.23
C TYR A 302 -20.65 11.75 13.15
N LEU A 303 -20.40 13.05 13.29
CA LEU A 303 -19.48 13.61 14.26
C LEU A 303 -20.25 13.96 15.53
N ASN A 304 -19.80 13.48 16.69
CA ASN A 304 -20.36 13.97 17.96
C ASN A 304 -19.82 15.38 18.29
N ASN A 305 -20.32 15.96 19.38
CA ASN A 305 -19.90 17.30 19.84
C ASN A 305 -18.40 17.43 20.15
N GLU A 306 -17.69 16.30 20.33
CA GLU A 306 -16.24 16.25 20.54
C GLU A 306 -15.46 16.07 19.22
N GLY A 307 -16.14 16.11 18.07
CA GLY A 307 -15.56 15.85 16.75
C GLY A 307 -15.12 14.41 16.54
N LYS A 308 -15.55 13.46 17.38
CA LYS A 308 -15.25 12.04 17.22
C LYS A 308 -16.25 11.39 16.27
N MET A 309 -15.75 10.51 15.41
CA MET A 309 -16.59 9.71 14.52
C MET A 309 -17.41 8.71 15.32
N LYS A 310 -18.72 8.75 15.12
CA LYS A 310 -19.69 7.81 15.65
C LYS A 310 -20.52 7.23 14.50
N LYS A 311 -21.25 6.17 14.80
CA LYS A 311 -22.16 5.52 13.87
C LYS A 311 -23.45 5.16 14.55
N ILE A 312 -24.53 5.19 13.80
CA ILE A 312 -25.86 4.76 14.23
C ILE A 312 -26.47 3.89 13.13
N SER A 313 -27.26 2.89 13.51
CA SER A 313 -28.00 2.08 12.54
C SER A 313 -29.13 2.91 11.93
N GLU A 314 -29.29 2.84 10.62
CA GLU A 314 -30.35 3.50 9.86
C GLU A 314 -31.43 2.47 9.54
N LEU A 315 -32.68 2.76 9.91
CA LEU A 315 -33.81 1.92 9.54
C LEU A 315 -34.14 2.16 8.07
N THR A 316 -33.93 1.14 7.24
CA THR A 316 -34.24 1.19 5.81
C THR A 316 -35.11 0.00 5.44
N LEU A 317 -35.95 0.17 4.41
CA LEU A 317 -36.77 -0.92 3.90
C LEU A 317 -35.91 -2.05 3.30
N MET A 318 -36.47 -3.25 3.26
CA MET A 318 -35.84 -4.38 2.57
C MET A 318 -35.63 -4.02 1.09
N GLY A 319 -34.42 -4.23 0.57
CA GLY A 319 -34.08 -3.88 -0.81
C GLY A 319 -33.84 -2.39 -1.06
N GLN A 320 -34.09 -1.49 -0.09
CA GLN A 320 -33.84 -0.06 -0.27
C GLN A 320 -32.35 0.17 -0.57
N PRO A 321 -32.02 0.91 -1.65
CA PRO A 321 -30.66 1.26 -2.00
C PRO A 321 -29.96 2.09 -0.90
N VAL A 322 -28.63 2.06 -0.87
CA VAL A 322 -27.82 2.76 0.14
C VAL A 322 -27.10 3.99 -0.42
N ASP A 323 -27.53 4.50 -1.57
CA ASP A 323 -26.93 5.60 -2.32
C ASP A 323 -26.78 6.86 -1.46
N ASP A 324 -27.89 7.36 -0.91
CA ASP A 324 -27.91 8.57 -0.07
C ASP A 324 -27.03 8.39 1.18
N LEU A 325 -27.15 7.23 1.82
CA LEU A 325 -26.37 6.89 3.00
C LEU A 325 -24.87 6.86 2.70
N LEU A 326 -24.46 6.36 1.52
CA LEU A 326 -23.08 6.37 1.10
C LEU A 326 -22.57 7.79 0.86
N VAL A 327 -23.36 8.63 0.16
CA VAL A 327 -23.02 10.03 -0.10
C VAL A 327 -22.84 10.80 1.22
N GLU A 328 -23.78 10.67 2.16
CA GLU A 328 -23.69 11.28 3.50
C GLU A 328 -22.46 10.79 4.27
N ASN A 329 -22.19 9.48 4.25
CA ASN A 329 -21.03 8.91 4.92
C ASN A 329 -19.71 9.41 4.32
N ILE A 330 -19.64 9.55 2.99
CA ILE A 330 -18.47 10.11 2.29
C ILE A 330 -18.27 11.57 2.67
N ALA A 331 -19.33 12.38 2.67
CA ALA A 331 -19.27 13.79 3.05
C ALA A 331 -18.79 13.95 4.51
N THR A 332 -19.34 13.16 5.43
CA THR A 332 -18.96 13.16 6.84
C THR A 332 -17.49 12.78 7.02
N MET A 333 -17.03 11.72 6.35
CA MET A 333 -15.63 11.32 6.38
C MET A 333 -14.71 12.41 5.81
N ARG A 334 -15.06 12.98 4.65
CA ARG A 334 -14.29 14.07 4.03
C ARG A 334 -14.10 15.25 4.98
N ALA A 335 -15.20 15.75 5.57
CA ALA A 335 -15.15 16.86 6.53
C ALA A 335 -14.22 16.55 7.73
N ARG A 336 -14.27 15.31 8.24
CA ARG A 336 -13.40 14.88 9.33
C ARG A 336 -11.92 14.85 8.92
N ILE A 337 -11.62 14.32 7.73
CA ILE A 337 -10.24 14.23 7.23
C ILE A 337 -9.68 15.63 6.97
N GLU A 338 -10.44 16.52 6.36
CA GLU A 338 -10.03 17.91 6.12
C GLU A 338 -9.75 18.65 7.43
N THR A 339 -10.60 18.44 8.46
CA THR A 339 -10.35 18.99 9.81
C THR A 339 -9.02 18.48 10.38
N LEU A 340 -8.70 17.19 10.22
CA LEU A 340 -7.46 16.61 10.74
C LEU A 340 -6.22 17.06 9.96
N LEU A 341 -6.36 17.36 8.67
CA LEU A 341 -5.28 17.89 7.84
C LEU A 341 -4.99 19.36 8.16
N ASN A 342 -6.04 20.15 8.44
CA ASN A 342 -5.92 21.58 8.70
C ASN A 342 -5.61 21.93 10.17
N GLY A 343 -5.94 21.04 11.12
CA GLY A 343 -5.71 21.25 12.54
C GLY A 343 -4.33 20.78 13.05
N GLY A 344 -3.40 20.48 12.14
CA GLY A 344 -2.09 19.91 12.43
C GLY A 344 -0.98 20.94 12.57
#